data_AF-A0A1F0Z171-F1
#
_entry.id   AF-A0A1F0Z171-F1
#
_cell.length_a   1.000
_cell.length_b   1.000
_cell.length_c   1.000
_cell.angle_alpha   90.00
_cell.angle_beta   90.00
_cell.angle_gamma   90.00
#
_symmetry.space_group_name_H-M   'P 1'
#
loop_
_entity.id
_entity.type
_entity.pdbx_description
1 polymer ?
#
loop_
_entity_poly.entity_id
_entity_poly.type
_entity_poly.pdbx_seq_one_letter_code
_entity_poly.pdbx_strand_id
1 'polypeptide(L)'
;MLKGFKDFLIRGNVIDLAVGLIMGTAFTAVVTSLVQAVLMPAISMLVKSPNFDEFLVFGQIKVGVFLTAVVNFILIAVAVYFAVVVPTQKLTEIALAKKKAEDEAAEEEEETEIALLKEIRDALAKK
;
A
#
# COMPACT_ATOMS: atom_id res chain seq x y z
N MET A 1 1.70 -1.94 38.90
CA MET A 1 2.46 -2.38 37.72
C MET A 1 1.55 -2.84 36.59
N LEU A 2 0.85 -3.99 36.71
CA LEU A 2 0.00 -4.53 35.62
C LEU A 2 -1.14 -3.58 35.17
N LYS A 3 -1.78 -2.88 36.11
CA LYS A 3 -2.85 -1.91 35.78
C LYS A 3 -2.33 -0.74 34.94
N GLY A 4 -1.21 -0.15 35.35
CA GLY A 4 -0.54 0.94 34.60
C GLY A 4 0.06 0.51 33.26
N PHE A 5 0.47 -0.76 33.12
CA PHE A 5 0.90 -1.31 31.84
C PHE A 5 -0.28 -1.50 30.87
N LYS A 6 -1.42 -2.02 31.36
CA LYS A 6 -2.66 -2.09 30.58
C LYS A 6 -3.12 -0.69 30.14
N ASP A 7 -3.08 0.30 31.03
CA ASP A 7 -3.44 1.69 30.70
C ASP A 7 -2.46 2.35 29.72
N PHE A 8 -1.20 1.90 29.68
CA PHE A 8 -0.22 2.29 28.67
C PHE A 8 -0.53 1.67 27.30
N LEU A 9 -0.83 0.37 27.24
CA LEU A 9 -1.17 -0.32 26.00
C LEU A 9 -2.50 0.20 25.40
N ILE A 10 -3.48 0.54 26.24
CA ILE A 10 -4.79 1.03 25.77
C ILE A 10 -4.71 2.46 25.21
N ARG A 11 -3.57 3.16 25.33
CA ARG A 11 -3.35 4.37 24.52
C ARG A 11 -3.33 3.97 23.06
N GLY A 12 -4.39 4.31 22.32
CA GLY A 12 -4.65 3.85 20.95
C GLY A 12 -3.45 3.96 20.01
N ASN A 13 -2.67 5.05 20.13
CA ASN A 13 -1.46 5.26 19.34
C ASN A 13 -0.40 4.14 19.50
N VAL A 14 -0.29 3.49 20.66
CA VAL A 14 0.73 2.45 20.91
C VAL A 14 0.38 1.14 20.21
N ILE A 15 -0.91 0.76 20.21
CA ILE A 15 -1.37 -0.47 19.55
C ILE A 15 -1.23 -0.33 18.05
N ASP A 16 -1.66 0.79 17.46
CA ASP A 16 -1.59 1.00 16.01
C ASP A 16 -0.13 1.02 15.52
N LEU A 17 0.77 1.67 16.27
CA LEU A 17 2.21 1.65 15.97
C LEU A 17 2.81 0.25 16.09
N ALA A 18 2.42 -0.51 17.12
CA ALA A 18 2.92 -1.88 17.31
C ALA A 18 2.45 -2.82 16.19
N VAL A 19 1.17 -2.73 15.81
CA VAL A 19 0.61 -3.52 14.71
C VAL A 19 1.28 -3.12 13.38
N GLY A 20 1.46 -1.82 13.13
CA GLY A 20 2.14 -1.34 11.93
C GLY A 20 3.57 -1.88 11.79
N LEU A 21 4.34 -1.89 12.88
CA LEU A 21 5.71 -2.42 12.89
C LEU A 21 5.74 -3.94 12.64
N ILE A 22 4.89 -4.70 13.33
CA ILE A 22 4.81 -6.16 13.17
C ILE A 22 4.38 -6.52 11.75
N MET A 23 3.36 -5.85 11.20
CA MET A 23 2.91 -6.08 9.84
C MET A 23 3.98 -5.68 8.81
N GLY A 24 4.69 -4.57 9.02
CA GLY A 24 5.78 -4.13 8.14
C GLY A 24 6.93 -5.13 8.09
N THR A 25 7.35 -5.66 9.24
CA THR A 25 8.41 -6.68 9.30
C THR A 25 8.00 -8.01 8.66
N ALA A 26 6.79 -8.49 8.97
CA ALA A 26 6.25 -9.71 8.37
C ALA A 26 6.13 -9.59 6.84
N PHE A 27 5.63 -8.44 6.36
CA PHE A 27 5.52 -8.18 4.93
C PHE A 27 6.88 -8.13 4.24
N THR A 28 7.85 -7.44 4.85
CA THR A 28 9.24 -7.39 4.33
C THR A 28 9.83 -8.78 4.18
N ALA A 29 9.57 -9.69 5.13
CA ALA A 29 10.03 -11.09 5.03
C ALA A 29 9.40 -11.83 3.84
N VAL A 30 8.10 -11.62 3.59
CA VAL A 30 7.40 -12.22 2.43
C VAL A 30 7.97 -11.71 1.11
N VAL A 31 8.16 -10.39 0.98
CA VAL A 31 8.74 -9.80 -0.24
C VAL A 31 10.18 -10.24 -0.45
N THR A 32 10.97 -10.27 0.62
CA THR A 32 12.36 -10.75 0.56
C THR A 32 12.41 -12.21 0.09
N SER A 33 11.52 -13.06 0.60
CA SER A 33 11.40 -14.45 0.16
C SER A 33 11.03 -14.55 -1.32
N LEU A 34 10.06 -13.76 -1.80
CA LEU A 34 9.70 -13.71 -3.22
C LEU A 34 10.90 -13.33 -4.10
N VAL A 35 11.65 -12.30 -3.70
CA VAL A 35 12.82 -11.83 -4.46
C VAL A 35 13.92 -12.89 -4.47
N GLN A 36 14.26 -13.45 -3.31
CA GLN A 36 15.38 -14.39 -3.17
C GLN A 36 15.06 -15.79 -3.72
N ALA A 37 13.84 -16.28 -3.53
CA ALA A 37 13.46 -17.64 -3.91
C ALA A 37 12.86 -17.75 -5.32
N VAL A 38 12.34 -16.65 -5.88
CA VAL A 38 11.68 -16.67 -7.21
C VAL A 38 12.41 -15.77 -8.20
N LEU A 39 12.58 -14.47 -7.89
CA LEU A 39 13.13 -13.52 -8.87
C LEU A 39 14.62 -13.73 -9.13
N MET A 40 15.43 -13.93 -8.07
CA MET A 40 16.87 -14.15 -8.20
C MET A 40 17.20 -15.42 -8.99
N PRO A 41 16.57 -16.59 -8.74
CA PRO A 41 16.74 -17.77 -9.58
C PRO A 41 16.29 -17.56 -11.04
N ALA A 42 15.22 -16.80 -11.27
CA ALA A 42 14.77 -16.49 -12.62
C ALA A 42 15.80 -15.62 -13.38
N ILE A 43 16.39 -14.63 -12.71
CA ILE A 43 17.41 -13.76 -13.27
C ILE A 43 18.73 -14.52 -13.45
N SER A 44 19.09 -15.40 -12.52
CA SER A 44 20.32 -16.19 -12.61
C SER A 44 20.30 -17.18 -13.77
N MET A 45 19.13 -17.72 -14.13
CA MET A 45 18.97 -18.52 -15.36
C MET A 45 19.26 -17.72 -16.63
N LEU A 46 18.93 -16.43 -16.66
CA LEU A 46 19.19 -15.54 -17.79
C LEU A 46 20.66 -15.09 -17.85
N VAL A 47 21.23 -14.72 -16.70
CA VAL A 47 22.59 -14.16 -16.58
C VAL A 47 23.66 -15.26 -16.48
N LYS A 48 23.26 -16.53 -16.31
CA LYS A 48 24.12 -17.70 -16.02
C LYS A 48 24.99 -17.58 -14.77
N SER A 49 24.76 -16.55 -13.94
CA SER A 49 25.42 -16.35 -12.66
C SER A 49 24.37 -16.11 -11.57
N PRO A 50 24.47 -16.79 -10.40
CA PRO A 50 23.53 -16.59 -9.29
C PRO A 50 23.59 -15.19 -8.68
N ASN A 51 24.73 -14.52 -8.80
CA ASN A 51 25.02 -13.22 -8.22
C ASN A 51 26.17 -12.55 -8.97
N PHE A 52 26.45 -11.31 -8.61
CA PHE A 52 27.58 -10.55 -9.15
C PHE A 52 28.78 -10.60 -8.20
N ASP A 53 28.82 -11.49 -7.21
CA ASP A 53 29.79 -11.45 -6.11
C ASP A 53 31.26 -11.57 -6.56
N GLU A 54 31.49 -12.25 -7.68
CA GLU A 54 32.81 -12.42 -8.31
C GLU A 54 33.14 -11.33 -9.33
N PHE A 55 32.22 -10.40 -9.56
CA PHE A 55 32.46 -9.26 -10.43
C PHE A 55 33.45 -8.29 -9.76
N LEU A 56 34.59 -8.03 -10.41
CA LEU A 56 35.63 -7.11 -9.95
C LEU A 56 36.13 -7.38 -8.51
N VAL A 57 36.93 -8.44 -8.37
CA VAL A 57 37.60 -8.79 -7.12
C VAL A 57 39.03 -8.22 -7.11
N PHE A 58 39.31 -7.32 -6.17
CA PHE A 58 40.65 -6.79 -5.91
C PHE A 58 41.15 -7.29 -4.57
N GLY A 59 41.78 -8.47 -4.56
CA GLY A 59 42.25 -9.12 -3.34
C GLY A 59 41.08 -9.44 -2.40
N GLN A 60 41.02 -8.77 -1.24
CA GLN A 60 39.91 -8.92 -0.28
C GLN A 60 38.68 -8.04 -0.60
N ILE A 61 38.81 -7.06 -1.50
CA ILE A 61 37.72 -6.16 -1.86
C ILE A 61 36.89 -6.81 -2.98
N LYS A 62 35.70 -7.28 -2.63
CA LYS A 62 34.72 -7.85 -3.57
C LYS A 62 33.65 -6.82 -3.91
N VAL A 63 33.92 -5.97 -4.89
CA VAL A 63 32.96 -4.93 -5.34
C VAL A 63 31.66 -5.56 -5.84
N GLY A 64 31.76 -6.75 -6.40
CA GLY A 64 30.64 -7.57 -6.85
C GLY A 64 29.55 -7.81 -5.81
N VAL A 65 29.92 -8.00 -4.54
CA VAL A 65 28.95 -8.21 -3.44
C VAL A 65 28.08 -6.98 -3.23
N PHE A 66 28.68 -5.79 -3.34
CA PHE A 66 27.93 -4.54 -3.28
C PHE A 66 26.98 -4.40 -4.47
N LEU A 67 27.42 -4.77 -5.69
CA LEU A 67 26.57 -4.75 -6.86
C LEU A 67 25.38 -5.71 -6.72
N THR A 68 25.59 -6.93 -6.22
CA THR A 68 24.51 -7.87 -5.88
C THR A 68 23.51 -7.25 -4.90
N ALA A 69 23.99 -6.56 -3.86
CA ALA A 69 23.13 -5.90 -2.88
C ALA A 69 22.28 -4.77 -3.50
N VAL A 70 22.87 -3.97 -4.39
CA VAL A 70 22.16 -2.90 -5.11
C VAL A 70 21.07 -3.48 -6.01
N VAL A 71 21.38 -4.53 -6.76
CA VAL A 71 20.38 -5.20 -7.61
C VAL A 71 19.24 -5.78 -6.77
N ASN A 72 19.56 -6.48 -5.67
CA ASN A 72 18.55 -6.99 -4.74
C ASN A 72 17.66 -5.88 -4.17
N PHE A 73 18.25 -4.74 -3.79
CA PHE A 73 17.50 -3.59 -3.29
C PHE A 73 16.51 -3.07 -4.33
N ILE A 74 16.95 -2.92 -5.60
CA ILE A 74 16.08 -2.48 -6.69
C ILE A 74 14.94 -3.49 -6.92
N LEU A 75 15.24 -4.80 -6.92
CA LEU A 75 14.22 -5.83 -7.09
C LEU A 75 13.18 -5.82 -5.97
N ILE A 76 13.61 -5.67 -4.71
CA ILE A 76 12.71 -5.53 -3.57
C ILE A 76 11.85 -4.27 -3.74
N ALA A 77 12.45 -3.13 -4.09
CA ALA A 77 11.71 -1.88 -4.28
C ALA A 77 10.64 -2.00 -5.37
N VAL A 78 10.98 -2.63 -6.50
CA VAL A 78 10.03 -2.91 -7.59
C VAL A 78 8.92 -3.85 -7.13
N ALA A 79 9.28 -4.94 -6.42
CA ALA A 79 8.29 -5.89 -5.90
C ALA A 79 7.32 -5.23 -4.91
N VAL A 80 7.82 -4.41 -3.97
CA VAL A 80 6.98 -3.65 -3.03
C VAL A 80 6.10 -2.64 -3.76
N TYR A 81 6.63 -1.93 -4.75
CA TYR A 81 5.86 -0.97 -5.53
C TYR A 81 4.68 -1.63 -6.24
N PHE A 82 4.91 -2.74 -6.95
CA PHE A 82 3.83 -3.45 -7.64
C PHE A 82 2.87 -4.17 -6.69
N ALA A 83 3.37 -4.75 -5.59
CA ALA A 83 2.54 -5.52 -4.66
C ALA A 83 1.74 -4.65 -3.67
N VAL A 84 2.24 -3.47 -3.30
CA VAL A 84 1.61 -2.60 -2.29
C VAL A 84 1.14 -1.30 -2.90
N VAL A 85 2.02 -0.58 -3.60
CA VAL A 85 1.75 0.80 -4.01
C VAL A 85 0.70 0.83 -5.12
N VAL A 86 0.83 -0.01 -6.14
CA VAL A 86 -0.15 -0.08 -7.24
C VAL A 86 -1.57 -0.45 -6.77
N PRO A 87 -1.79 -1.52 -5.98
CA PRO A 87 -3.13 -1.85 -5.51
C PRO A 87 -3.67 -0.81 -4.52
N THR A 88 -2.84 -0.25 -3.63
CA THR A 88 -3.33 0.79 -2.69
C THR A 88 -3.73 2.08 -3.43
N GLN A 89 -2.99 2.49 -4.45
CA GLN A 89 -3.38 3.60 -5.33
C GLN A 89 -4.70 3.31 -6.05
N LYS A 90 -4.87 2.13 -6.65
CA LYS A 90 -6.13 1.75 -7.31
C LYS A 90 -7.32 1.72 -6.34
N LEU A 91 -7.12 1.19 -5.14
CA LEU A 91 -8.19 1.12 -4.13
C LEU A 91 -8.59 2.51 -3.63
N THR A 92 -7.63 3.42 -3.46
CA THR A 92 -7.92 4.81 -3.06
C THR A 92 -8.65 5.57 -4.16
N GLU A 93 -8.27 5.39 -5.43
CA GLU A 93 -8.99 5.97 -6.57
C GLU A 93 -10.45 5.48 -6.66
N ILE A 94 -10.68 4.17 -6.49
CA ILE A 94 -12.04 3.60 -6.49
C ILE A 94 -12.86 4.12 -5.31
N ALA A 95 -12.26 4.25 -4.12
CA ALA A 95 -12.93 4.78 -2.93
C ALA A 95 -13.33 6.25 -3.12
N LEU A 96 -12.45 7.07 -3.71
CA LEU A 96 -12.74 8.47 -4.01
C LEU A 96 -13.81 8.61 -5.10
N ALA A 97 -13.78 7.76 -6.13
CA ALA A 97 -14.79 7.74 -7.18
C ALA A 97 -16.18 7.36 -6.63
N LYS A 98 -16.26 6.37 -5.72
CA LYS A 98 -17.51 6.03 -5.04
C LYS A 98 -18.05 7.17 -4.20
N LYS A 99 -17.18 7.82 -3.43
CA LYS A 99 -17.59 8.94 -2.57
C LYS A 99 -18.11 10.12 -3.40
N LYS A 100 -17.46 10.43 -4.51
CA LYS A 100 -17.91 11.48 -5.44
C LYS A 100 -19.26 11.14 -6.10
N ALA A 101 -19.48 9.87 -6.46
CA ALA A 101 -20.76 9.42 -7.00
C ALA A 101 -21.89 9.44 -5.94
N GLU A 102 -21.58 9.18 -4.67
CA GLU A 102 -22.53 9.36 -3.56
C GLU A 102 -22.87 10.83 -3.33
N ASP A 103 -21.87 11.72 -3.38
CA ASP A 103 -22.08 13.17 -3.24
C ASP A 103 -22.92 13.73 -4.42
N GLU A 104 -22.62 13.32 -5.67
CA GLU A 104 -23.40 13.72 -6.86
C GLU A 104 -24.84 13.16 -6.83
N ALA A 105 -25.03 11.92 -6.37
CA ALA A 105 -26.37 11.34 -6.22
C ALA A 105 -27.19 12.01 -5.11
N ALA A 106 -26.54 12.42 -4.01
CA ALA A 106 -27.20 13.18 -2.95
C ALA A 106 -27.61 14.59 -3.41
N GLU A 107 -26.77 15.26 -4.22
CA GLU A 107 -27.11 16.54 -4.85
C GLU A 107 -28.29 16.41 -5.83
N GLU A 108 -28.33 15.36 -6.65
CA GLU A 108 -29.48 15.08 -7.54
C GLU A 108 -30.77 14.79 -6.76
N GLU A 109 -30.70 14.00 -5.67
CA GLU A 109 -31.85 13.73 -4.80
C GLU A 109 -32.37 15.03 -4.14
N GLU A 110 -31.49 15.87 -3.58
CA GLU A 110 -31.89 17.16 -3.01
C GLU A 110 -32.55 18.09 -4.06
N GLU A 111 -32.02 18.15 -5.30
CA GLU A 111 -32.63 18.95 -6.36
C GLU A 111 -34.05 18.46 -6.72
N THR A 112 -34.26 17.14 -6.76
CA THR A 112 -35.59 16.57 -7.04
C THR A 112 -36.59 16.81 -5.91
N GLU A 113 -36.17 16.71 -4.65
CA GLU A 113 -37.01 17.05 -3.49
C GLU A 113 -37.38 18.54 -3.49
N ILE A 114 -36.42 19.43 -3.77
CA ILE A 114 -36.66 20.87 -3.86
C ILE A 114 -37.63 21.19 -5.03
N ALA A 115 -37.52 20.51 -6.17
CA ALA A 115 -38.44 20.65 -7.29
C ALA A 115 -39.87 20.21 -6.90
N LEU A 116 -40.02 19.05 -6.27
CA LEU A 116 -41.30 18.55 -5.78
C LEU A 116 -41.93 19.49 -4.75
N LEU A 117 -41.15 20.04 -3.81
CA LEU A 117 -41.65 20.99 -2.81
C LEU A 117 -42.14 22.31 -3.45
N LYS A 118 -41.47 22.79 -4.52
CA LYS A 118 -41.95 23.94 -5.30
C LYS A 118 -43.28 23.65 -5.99
N GLU A 119 -43.42 22.48 -6.60
CA GLU A 119 -44.67 22.07 -7.25
C GLU A 119 -45.82 21.97 -6.25
N ILE A 120 -45.60 21.40 -5.07
CA ILE A 120 -46.61 21.31 -4.00
C ILE A 120 -47.01 22.71 -3.51
N ARG A 121 -46.04 23.61 -3.31
CA ARG A 121 -46.31 25.01 -2.92
C ARG A 121 -47.22 25.71 -3.92
N ASP A 122 -46.93 25.57 -5.21
CA ASP A 122 -47.68 26.24 -6.28
C ASP A 122 -49.09 25.62 -6.45
N ALA A 123 -49.23 24.32 -6.21
CA ALA A 123 -50.52 23.64 -6.18
C ALA A 123 -51.39 24.08 -4.99
N LEU A 124 -50.79 24.32 -3.82
CA LEU A 124 -51.49 24.86 -2.65
C LEU A 124 -51.87 26.33 -2.82
N ALA A 125 -51.02 27.14 -3.45
CA ALA A 125 -51.31 28.55 -3.72
C ALA A 125 -52.46 28.76 -4.75
N LYS A 126 -52.76 27.74 -5.55
CA LYS A 126 -53.90 27.72 -6.50
C LYS A 126 -55.23 27.31 -5.86
N LYS A 127 -55.22 26.82 -4.61
CA LYS A 127 -56.42 26.48 -3.83
C LYS A 127 -56.83 27.63 -2.94
#